data_AF-A0A2A4VRY0-F1
#
_entry.id   AF-A0A2A4VRY0-F1
#
_cell.length_a   1.000
_cell.length_b   1.000
_cell.length_c   1.000
_cell.angle_alpha   90.00
_cell.angle_beta   90.00
_cell.angle_gamma   90.00
#
_symmetry.space_group_name_H-M   'P 1'
#
loop_
_entity.id
_entity.type
_entity.pdbx_description
1 polymer ?
#
loop_
_entity_poly.entity_id
_entity_poly.type
_entity_poly.pdbx_seq_one_letter_code
_entity_poly.pdbx_strand_id
1 'polypeptide(L)'
;MNNNTLRLIAQFTVRARKLIGTIDLKQFTENETYRESIFSQVDDKGDEELLIMTLSLREVLANPEESDQKEEDTTNAKDAAPKKYLFGARG
;
A
#
# COMPACT_ATOMS: atom_id res chain seq x y z
N MET A 1 -10.12 8.01 -10.03
CA MET A 1 -9.09 7.20 -9.33
C MET A 1 -8.36 8.12 -8.37
N ASN A 2 -8.17 7.68 -7.13
CA ASN A 2 -7.54 8.48 -6.10
C ASN A 2 -6.01 8.48 -6.30
N ASN A 3 -5.33 9.58 -5.92
CA ASN A 3 -3.88 9.72 -6.08
C ASN A 3 -3.10 8.60 -5.37
N ASN A 4 -3.62 8.13 -4.24
CA ASN A 4 -3.05 7.04 -3.47
C ASN A 4 -3.15 5.69 -4.21
N THR A 5 -4.27 5.43 -4.89
CA THR A 5 -4.44 4.25 -5.75
C THR A 5 -3.42 4.25 -6.89
N LEU A 6 -3.24 5.39 -7.56
CA LEU A 6 -2.26 5.52 -8.65
C LEU A 6 -0.83 5.30 -8.16
N ARG A 7 -0.49 5.81 -6.97
CA ARG A 7 0.82 5.59 -6.35
C ARG A 7 1.06 4.12 -6.01
N LEU A 8 0.05 3.44 -5.46
CA LEU A 8 0.12 2.02 -5.14
C LEU A 8 0.31 1.16 -6.41
N ILE A 9 -0.44 1.45 -7.47
CA ILE A 9 -0.30 0.81 -8.79
C ILE A 9 1.11 1.06 -9.36
N ALA A 10 1.63 2.28 -9.28
CA ALA A 10 2.96 2.62 -9.76
C ALA A 10 4.06 1.85 -8.99
N GLN A 11 3.97 1.77 -7.66
CA GLN A 11 4.91 1.01 -6.84
C GLN A 11 4.86 -0.49 -7.17
N PHE A 12 3.65 -1.05 -7.27
CA PHE A 12 3.44 -2.43 -7.64
C PHE A 12 4.04 -2.74 -9.02
N THR A 13 3.72 -1.95 -10.04
CA THR A 13 4.21 -2.20 -11.42
C THR A 13 5.72 -2.11 -11.55
N VAL A 14 6.38 -1.19 -10.84
CA VAL A 14 7.85 -1.08 -10.83
C VAL A 14 8.50 -2.31 -10.20
N ARG A 15 7.93 -2.83 -9.11
CA ARG A 15 8.46 -4.00 -8.39
C ARG A 15 8.17 -5.29 -9.13
N ALA A 16 6.92 -5.47 -9.57
CA ALA A 16 6.48 -6.64 -10.32
C ALA A 16 7.24 -6.77 -11.66
N ARG A 17 7.70 -5.66 -12.26
CA ARG A 17 8.52 -5.70 -13.50
C ARG A 17 9.74 -6.59 -13.39
N LYS A 18 10.36 -6.70 -12.22
CA LYS A 18 11.53 -7.57 -12.02
C LYS A 18 11.19 -9.06 -12.06
N LEU A 19 9.95 -9.43 -11.75
CA LEU A 19 9.52 -10.82 -11.63
C LEU A 19 8.74 -11.32 -12.84
N ILE A 20 7.81 -10.51 -13.35
CA ILE A 20 6.87 -10.90 -14.41
C ILE A 20 7.05 -10.08 -15.70
N GLY A 21 7.92 -9.07 -15.69
CA GLY A 21 8.19 -8.23 -16.85
C GLY A 21 7.23 -7.05 -17.02
N THR A 22 7.13 -6.53 -18.24
CA THR A 22 6.37 -5.30 -18.49
C THR A 22 4.87 -5.52 -18.34
N ILE A 23 4.23 -4.71 -17.50
CA ILE A 23 2.79 -4.71 -17.26
C ILE A 23 2.16 -3.57 -18.04
N ASP A 24 1.10 -3.84 -18.79
CA ASP A 24 0.29 -2.81 -19.43
C ASP A 24 -0.67 -2.20 -18.40
N LEU A 25 -0.37 -0.97 -17.98
CA LEU A 25 -1.15 -0.21 -17.00
C LEU A 25 -2.61 -0.04 -17.43
N LYS A 26 -2.88 0.16 -18.72
CA LYS A 26 -4.24 0.40 -19.21
C LYS A 26 -5.08 -0.87 -19.09
N GLN A 27 -4.54 -2.00 -19.54
CA GLN A 27 -5.17 -3.31 -19.38
C GLN A 27 -5.33 -3.66 -17.89
N PHE A 28 -4.35 -3.34 -17.06
CA PHE A 28 -4.41 -3.61 -15.62
C PHE A 28 -5.55 -2.86 -14.91
N THR A 29 -5.87 -1.64 -15.35
CA THR A 29 -6.95 -0.84 -14.77
C THR A 29 -8.33 -1.12 -15.36
N GLU A 30 -8.40 -1.44 -16.65
CA GLU A 30 -9.69 -1.59 -17.38
C GLU A 30 -10.17 -3.06 -17.45
N ASN A 31 -9.25 -4.03 -17.37
CA ASN A 31 -9.54 -5.44 -17.59
C ASN A 31 -9.25 -6.28 -16.34
N GLU A 32 -10.33 -6.69 -15.66
CA GLU A 32 -10.26 -7.51 -14.45
C GLU A 32 -9.58 -8.87 -14.69
N THR A 33 -9.86 -9.52 -15.82
CA THR A 33 -9.23 -10.82 -16.15
C THR A 33 -7.72 -10.68 -16.32
N TYR A 34 -7.28 -9.61 -16.97
CA TYR A 34 -5.85 -9.33 -17.10
C TYR A 34 -5.21 -9.04 -15.74
N ARG A 35 -5.87 -8.24 -14.89
CA ARG A 35 -5.42 -7.96 -13.53
C ARG A 35 -5.27 -9.23 -12.67
N GLU A 36 -6.26 -10.11 -12.66
CA GLU A 36 -6.19 -11.39 -11.93
C GLU A 36 -5.08 -12.29 -12.47
N SER A 37 -4.82 -12.28 -13.78
CA SER A 37 -3.71 -13.04 -14.37
C SER A 37 -2.35 -12.54 -13.87
N ILE A 38 -2.21 -11.22 -13.68
CA ILE A 38 -0.99 -10.60 -13.15
C ILE A 38 -0.84 -10.92 -11.66
N PHE A 39 -1.93 -10.88 -10.88
CA PHE A 39 -1.91 -11.26 -9.47
C PHE A 39 -1.53 -12.74 -9.30
N SER A 40 -2.12 -13.65 -10.08
CA SER A 40 -1.75 -15.06 -10.03
C SER A 40 -0.26 -15.29 -10.34
N GLN A 41 0.28 -14.59 -11.34
CA GLN A 41 1.71 -14.70 -11.66
C GLN A 41 2.61 -14.17 -10.54
N VAL A 42 2.18 -13.14 -9.81
CA VAL A 42 2.91 -12.61 -8.65
C VAL A 42 2.82 -13.59 -7.47
N ASP A 43 1.64 -14.16 -7.22
CA ASP A 43 1.41 -15.12 -6.16
C ASP A 43 2.29 -16.37 -6.35
N ASP A 44 2.42 -16.85 -7.58
CA ASP A 44 3.29 -17.99 -7.94
C ASP A 44 4.79 -17.72 -7.68
N LYS A 45 5.22 -16.45 -7.65
CA LYS A 45 6.62 -16.07 -7.38
C LYS A 45 6.93 -16.02 -5.89
N GLY A 46 5.90 -15.91 -5.04
CA GLY A 46 6.06 -15.93 -3.57
C GLY A 46 6.84 -14.75 -3.00
N ASP A 47 6.84 -13.60 -3.67
CA ASP A 47 7.43 -12.36 -3.12
C ASP A 47 6.45 -11.73 -2.14
N GLU A 48 6.79 -11.78 -0.85
CA GLU A 48 5.95 -11.33 0.26
C GLU A 48 5.55 -9.86 0.14
N GLU A 49 6.47 -9.01 -0.31
CA GLU A 49 6.22 -7.58 -0.42
C GLU A 49 5.20 -7.28 -1.53
N LEU A 50 5.29 -8.02 -2.64
CA LEU A 50 4.33 -7.92 -3.73
C LEU A 50 2.98 -8.54 -3.38
N LEU A 51 2.96 -9.65 -2.63
CA LEU A 51 1.74 -10.28 -2.12
C LEU A 51 0.93 -9.33 -1.21
N ILE A 52 1.61 -8.58 -0.34
CA ILE A 52 0.95 -7.57 0.49
C ILE A 52 0.38 -6.44 -0.40
N MET A 53 1.14 -6.02 -1.43
CA MET A 53 0.67 -5.00 -2.37
C MET A 53 -0.52 -5.47 -3.21
N THR A 54 -0.57 -6.73 -3.66
CA THR A 54 -1.71 -7.26 -4.42
C THR A 54 -2.96 -7.28 -3.56
N LEU A 55 -2.85 -7.65 -2.28
CA LEU A 55 -3.97 -7.59 -1.33
C LEU A 55 -4.50 -6.17 -1.16
N SER A 56 -3.61 -5.20 -0.90
CA SER A 56 -4.01 -3.79 -0.78
C SER A 56 -4.62 -3.24 -2.08
N LEU A 57 -4.11 -3.66 -3.24
CA LEU A 57 -4.69 -3.29 -4.54
C LEU A 57 -6.08 -3.87 -4.74
N ARG A 58 -6.32 -5.13 -4.36
CA ARG A 58 -7.64 -5.76 -4.44
C ARG A 58 -8.66 -5.00 -3.58
N GLU A 59 -8.29 -4.61 -2.36
CA GLU A 59 -9.16 -3.84 -1.47
C GLU A 59 -9.51 -2.46 -2.05
N VAL A 60 -8.51 -1.71 -2.52
CA VAL A 60 -8.71 -0.35 -3.07
C VAL A 60 -9.50 -0.38 -4.39
N LEU A 61 -9.31 -1.42 -5.21
CA LEU A 61 -10.04 -1.57 -6.47
C LEU A 61 -11.47 -2.08 -6.27
N ALA A 62 -11.74 -2.82 -5.19
CA ALA A 62 -13.08 -3.26 -4.81
C ALA A 62 -13.91 -2.13 -4.17
N ASN A 63 -13.28 -1.28 -3.33
CA ASN A 63 -13.92 -0.15 -2.64
C ASN A 63 -13.24 1.19 -3.01
N PRO A 64 -13.56 1.78 -4.18
CA PRO A 64 -12.94 3.03 -4.63
C PRO A 64 -13.28 4.27 -3.80
N GLU A 65 -14.28 4.21 -2.90
CA GLU A 65 -14.74 5.36 -2.10
C GLU A 65 -14.11 5.48 -0.70
N GLU A 66 -13.37 4.47 -0.21
CA GLU A 66 -12.86 4.45 1.18
C GLU A 66 -11.36 4.78 1.32
N SER A 67 -10.64 5.04 0.23
CA SER A 67 -9.17 5.19 0.28
C SER A 67 -8.64 6.52 0.82
N ASP A 68 -9.50 7.37 1.40
CA ASP A 68 -9.13 8.69 1.95
C ASP A 68 -8.65 8.65 3.42
N GLN A 69 -8.61 7.49 4.08
CA GLN A 69 -8.19 7.41 5.48
C GLN A 69 -7.22 6.25 5.73
N LYS A 70 -5.94 6.46 5.44
CA LYS A 70 -4.78 5.90 6.18
C LYS A 70 -3.48 6.38 5.57
N GLU A 71 -3.20 7.68 5.73
CA GLU A 71 -1.82 8.13 5.85
C GLU A 71 -1.51 8.17 7.35
N GLU A 72 -1.12 7.03 7.93
CA GLU A 72 -0.38 7.06 9.19
C GLU A 72 1.03 7.55 8.86
N ASP A 73 1.19 8.83 9.14
CA ASP A 73 2.40 9.63 9.18
C ASP A 73 3.53 8.84 9.89
N THR A 74 4.42 8.23 9.11
CA THR A 74 5.71 7.75 9.62
C THR A 74 6.70 8.90 9.68
N THR A 75 6.35 9.96 10.42
CA THR A 75 7.31 10.98 10.82
C THR A 75 7.87 10.64 12.20
N ASN A 76 9.09 10.11 12.16
CA ASN A 76 10.17 10.40 13.12
C ASN A 76 9.75 10.59 14.59
N ALA A 77 9.95 9.54 15.36
CA ALA A 77 10.20 9.64 16.79
C ALA A 77 11.40 10.58 17.06
N LYS A 78 11.14 11.82 17.48
CA LYS A 78 11.94 12.62 18.43
C LYS A 78 11.30 14.00 18.62
N ASP A 79 10.33 14.07 19.52
CA ASP A 79 10.25 15.15 20.52
C ASP A 79 9.12 14.80 21.49
N ALA A 80 9.41 13.80 22.33
CA ALA A 80 8.62 13.58 23.53
C ALA A 80 8.90 14.75 24.48
N ALA A 81 8.09 15.80 24.38
CA ALA A 81 8.05 16.87 25.37
C ALA A 81 8.02 16.25 26.78
N PRO A 82 8.93 16.63 27.69
CA PRO A 82 8.99 16.01 29.00
C PRO A 82 7.72 16.38 29.76
N LYS A 83 6.78 15.46 29.85
CA LYS A 83 5.67 15.54 30.81
C LYS A 83 6.31 15.61 32.19
N LYS A 84 6.30 16.81 32.78
CA LYS A 84 6.67 17.05 34.18
C LYS A 84 5.83 16.11 35.04
N TYR A 85 6.43 15.02 35.48
CA TYR A 85 5.91 14.20 36.56
C TYR A 85 5.95 15.03 37.84
N LEU A 86 4.81 15.56 38.28
CA LEU A 86 4.65 15.98 39.68
C LEU A 86 4.45 14.72 40.52
N PHE A 87 5.55 14.05 40.85
CA PHE A 87 5.58 13.18 42.01
C PHE A 87 5.49 14.06 43.27
N GLY A 88 4.61 13.65 44.19
CA GLY A 88 4.12 14.46 45.29
C GLY A 88 5.21 15.06 46.18
N ALA A 89 4.91 16.25 46.70
CA ALA A 89 5.42 16.70 47.98
C ALA A 89 4.42 17.67 48.60
N ARG A 90 4.07 17.38 49.85
CA ARG A 90 3.48 18.24 50.89
C ARG A 90 1.95 18.23 51.04
N GLY A 91 1.51 17.74 52.20
CA GLY A 91 0.18 17.87 52.76
C GLY A 91 -0.17 16.71 53.66
#